data_AF-Q0U3E1-F1
#
_entry.id   AF-Q0U3E1-F1
#
_cell.length_a   1.000
_cell.length_b   1.000
_cell.length_c   1.000
_cell.angle_alpha   90.00
_cell.angle_beta   90.00
_cell.angle_gamma   90.00
#
_symmetry.space_group_name_H-M   'P 1'
#
loop_
_entity.id
_entity.type
_entity.pdbx_description
1 polymer ?
#
loop_
_entity_poly.entity_id
_entity_poly.type
_entity_poly.pdbx_seq_one_letter_code
_entity_poly.pdbx_strand_id
1 'polypeptide(L)'
;MLFSSIFAATAMVGAAVAEQHFISVANRTGGLVFVPETLTAAEGDTVTFRFWPKNHSVAQSTFAQPCSPMNNGFWSGFVPTTDSQKVADMTFTMEVKNASAPIWFYCTQGQHCQAGMVGVINPPRQGPNTLAAYKNASSLAQRNVSPTSTAGAGGMIQMGNGTADNTTGSGAPSATGAASHLAGSAAFAGLSGLFAYLLI
;
A
#
# COMPACT_ATOMS: atom_id res chain seq x y z
N MET A 1 -55.95 28.72 5.80
CA MET A 1 -54.52 28.95 5.48
C MET A 1 -53.73 27.86 6.20
N LEU A 2 -53.36 26.77 5.52
CA LEU A 2 -52.52 25.72 6.11
C LEU A 2 -51.08 25.96 5.64
N PHE A 3 -50.20 26.29 6.60
CA PHE A 3 -48.78 26.45 6.34
C PHE A 3 -48.11 25.07 6.46
N SER A 4 -47.69 24.50 5.33
CA SER A 4 -46.82 23.32 5.30
C SER A 4 -45.38 23.75 5.56
N SER A 5 -44.84 23.39 6.72
CA SER A 5 -43.44 23.58 7.05
C SER A 5 -42.63 22.39 6.54
N ILE A 6 -41.84 22.61 5.49
CA ILE A 6 -40.86 21.64 5.00
C ILE A 6 -39.63 21.72 5.91
N PHE A 7 -39.41 20.70 6.74
CA PHE A 7 -38.14 20.52 7.45
C PHE A 7 -37.08 20.05 6.45
N ALA A 8 -36.17 20.93 6.07
CA ALA A 8 -34.97 20.56 5.33
C ALA A 8 -34.00 19.86 6.30
N ALA A 9 -33.81 18.55 6.13
CA ALA A 9 -32.80 17.80 6.87
C ALA A 9 -31.43 18.01 6.21
N THR A 10 -30.56 18.77 6.87
CA THR A 10 -29.16 18.92 6.44
C THR A 10 -28.40 17.64 6.79
N ALA A 11 -28.06 16.83 5.78
CA ALA A 11 -27.21 15.66 5.97
C ALA A 11 -25.76 16.11 6.24
N MET A 12 -25.25 15.82 7.44
CA MET A 12 -23.83 15.96 7.76
C MET A 12 -23.08 14.85 7.02
N VAL A 13 -22.40 15.19 5.93
CA VAL A 13 -21.45 14.28 5.27
C VAL A 13 -20.24 14.16 6.19
N GLY A 14 -20.12 13.02 6.89
CA GLY A 14 -18.92 12.70 7.65
C GLY A 14 -17.76 12.42 6.68
N ALA A 15 -16.68 13.19 6.77
CA ALA A 15 -15.44 12.84 6.09
C ALA A 15 -14.88 11.58 6.74
N ALA A 16 -14.81 10.47 5.99
CA ALA A 16 -14.08 9.29 6.42
C ALA A 16 -12.58 9.63 6.41
N VAL A 17 -11.98 9.70 7.60
CA VAL A 17 -10.53 9.88 7.75
C VAL A 17 -9.89 8.50 7.69
N ALA A 18 -8.90 8.31 6.82
CA ALA A 18 -8.11 7.08 6.78
C ALA A 18 -7.37 6.88 8.12
N GLU A 19 -7.56 5.74 8.76
CA GLU A 19 -6.90 5.39 10.02
C GLU A 19 -5.52 4.77 9.76
N GLN A 20 -4.59 4.99 10.68
CA GLN A 20 -3.29 4.33 10.69
C GLN A 20 -3.25 3.22 11.74
N HIS A 21 -3.02 1.99 11.27
CA HIS A 21 -2.86 0.81 12.09
C HIS A 21 -1.38 0.40 12.18
N PHE A 22 -1.03 -0.30 13.27
CA PHE A 22 0.33 -0.79 13.48
C PHE A 22 0.37 -2.30 13.69
N ILE A 23 1.30 -2.96 13.00
CA ILE A 23 1.68 -4.35 13.27
C ILE A 23 3.15 -4.37 13.65
N SER A 24 3.45 -4.85 14.86
CA SER A 24 4.83 -5.14 15.26
C SER A 24 5.30 -6.41 14.58
N VAL A 25 6.43 -6.33 13.89
CA VAL A 25 7.15 -7.48 13.32
C VAL A 25 8.17 -7.92 14.36
N ALA A 26 7.90 -9.08 14.96
CA ALA A 26 8.49 -9.55 16.22
C ALA A 26 8.08 -8.72 17.46
N ASN A 27 8.44 -9.23 18.62
CA ASN A 27 8.36 -8.53 19.91
C ASN A 27 9.76 -8.07 20.34
N ARG A 28 9.88 -7.43 21.51
CA ARG A 28 11.16 -6.93 22.04
C ARG A 28 12.26 -7.99 22.16
N THR A 29 11.93 -9.27 22.23
CA THR A 29 12.89 -10.39 22.31
C THR A 29 13.21 -11.01 20.95
N GLY A 30 12.68 -10.43 19.85
CA GLY A 30 12.81 -10.96 18.49
C GLY A 30 12.04 -12.26 18.30
N GLY A 31 10.86 -12.39 18.91
CA GLY A 31 9.98 -13.54 18.73
C GLY A 31 9.48 -13.70 17.29
N LEU A 32 9.16 -14.93 16.91
CA LEU A 32 8.67 -15.25 15.55
C LEU A 32 7.16 -14.99 15.44
N VAL A 33 6.76 -13.73 15.59
CA VAL A 33 5.35 -13.34 15.71
C VAL A 33 5.07 -11.98 15.07
N PHE A 34 3.86 -11.79 14.57
CA PHE A 34 3.32 -10.47 14.24
C PHE A 34 2.35 -10.04 15.34
N VAL A 35 2.38 -8.78 15.79
CA VAL A 35 1.51 -8.31 16.88
C VAL A 35 0.77 -7.02 16.46
N PRO A 36 -0.56 -7.05 16.27
CA PRO A 36 -1.42 -8.24 16.32
C PRO A 36 -1.20 -9.17 15.10
N GLU A 37 -1.56 -10.44 15.23
CA GLU A 37 -1.53 -11.40 14.10
C GLU A 37 -2.75 -11.27 13.19
N THR A 38 -3.83 -10.70 13.72
CA THR A 38 -5.07 -10.40 13.01
C THR A 38 -5.38 -8.91 13.18
N LEU A 39 -5.63 -8.22 12.08
CA LEU A 39 -6.04 -6.82 12.07
C LEU A 39 -7.33 -6.66 11.27
N THR A 40 -8.23 -5.77 11.69
CA THR A 40 -9.34 -5.29 10.85
C THR A 40 -9.08 -3.84 10.51
N ALA A 41 -9.19 -3.48 9.24
CA ALA A 41 -8.92 -2.14 8.73
C ALA A 41 -9.90 -1.81 7.59
N ALA A 42 -10.37 -0.56 7.54
CA ALA A 42 -11.26 -0.07 6.49
C ALA A 42 -10.50 0.15 5.18
N GLU A 43 -11.25 0.33 4.09
CA GLU A 43 -10.65 0.70 2.80
C GLU A 43 -10.11 2.14 2.88
N GLY A 44 -8.89 2.35 2.39
CA GLY A 44 -8.16 3.60 2.53
C GLY A 44 -7.31 3.71 3.80
N ASP A 45 -7.50 2.83 4.79
CA ASP A 45 -6.63 2.78 5.97
C ASP A 45 -5.20 2.36 5.59
N THR A 46 -4.24 2.74 6.42
CA THR A 46 -2.85 2.31 6.27
C THR A 46 -2.44 1.33 7.38
N VAL A 47 -1.59 0.36 7.04
CA VAL A 47 -1.01 -0.58 7.98
C VAL A 47 0.50 -0.44 7.95
N THR A 48 1.07 0.00 9.07
CA THR A 48 2.51 0.21 9.25
C THR A 48 3.13 -0.95 10.04
N PHE A 49 4.05 -1.66 9.40
CA PHE A 49 4.86 -2.70 9.99
C PHE A 49 6.10 -2.11 10.67
N ARG A 50 6.23 -2.36 11.97
CA ARG A 50 7.31 -1.84 12.83
C ARG A 50 8.19 -2.98 13.33
N PHE A 51 9.47 -2.96 12.99
CA PHE A 51 10.36 -4.10 13.20
C PHE A 51 11.07 -4.01 14.55
N TRP A 52 11.04 -5.11 15.29
CA TRP A 52 11.80 -5.34 16.53
C TRP A 52 13.05 -6.20 16.26
N PRO A 53 13.95 -6.43 17.25
CA PRO A 53 15.23 -7.11 17.05
C PRO A 53 15.22 -8.39 16.24
N LYS A 54 16.41 -8.72 15.75
CA LYS A 54 16.77 -9.76 14.78
C LYS A 54 16.46 -9.32 13.36
N ASN A 55 16.52 -10.26 12.42
CA ASN A 55 16.23 -10.01 11.02
C ASN A 55 14.85 -10.57 10.69
N HIS A 56 13.93 -9.69 10.32
CA HIS A 56 12.58 -10.06 9.92
C HIS A 56 12.18 -9.32 8.65
N SER A 57 11.14 -9.83 8.01
CA SER A 57 10.53 -9.25 6.82
C SER A 57 9.03 -9.48 6.87
N VAL A 58 8.30 -8.80 5.98
CA VAL A 58 6.91 -9.10 5.69
C VAL A 58 6.70 -9.16 4.17
N ALA A 59 6.11 -10.27 3.71
CA ALA A 59 5.71 -10.48 2.33
C ALA A 59 4.25 -10.91 2.28
N GLN A 60 3.56 -10.49 1.23
CA GLN A 60 2.21 -10.96 0.95
C GLN A 60 2.23 -12.33 0.27
N SER A 61 1.29 -13.18 0.67
CA SER A 61 1.03 -14.50 0.09
C SER A 61 -0.46 -14.64 -0.18
N THR A 62 -0.85 -15.80 -0.70
CA THR A 62 -2.26 -16.22 -0.72
C THR A 62 -2.53 -17.15 0.45
N PHE A 63 -3.81 -17.28 0.84
CA PHE A 63 -4.20 -18.28 1.83
C PHE A 63 -3.77 -19.70 1.43
N ALA A 64 -3.89 -20.04 0.15
CA ALA A 64 -3.61 -21.37 -0.38
C ALA A 64 -2.11 -21.70 -0.47
N GLN A 65 -1.24 -20.68 -0.49
CA GLN A 65 0.20 -20.85 -0.62
C GLN A 65 0.93 -20.03 0.46
N PRO A 66 0.83 -20.43 1.73
CA PRO A 66 1.65 -19.84 2.77
C PRO A 66 3.14 -20.02 2.47
N CYS A 67 3.97 -19.12 2.99
CA CYS A 67 5.42 -19.15 2.83
C CYS A 67 5.94 -19.01 1.38
N SER A 68 5.05 -18.59 0.46
CA SER A 68 5.37 -18.31 -0.93
C SER A 68 4.82 -16.93 -1.31
N PRO A 69 5.58 -16.09 -2.04
CA PRO A 69 5.12 -14.76 -2.40
C PRO A 69 3.97 -14.85 -3.39
N MET A 70 2.92 -14.04 -3.21
CA MET A 70 1.91 -13.90 -4.25
C MET A 70 2.43 -13.02 -5.39
N ASN A 71 1.96 -13.28 -6.60
CA ASN A 71 2.26 -12.41 -7.73
C ASN A 71 1.72 -10.99 -7.48
N ASN A 72 2.53 -9.97 -7.74
CA ASN A 72 2.23 -8.56 -7.47
C ASN A 72 1.86 -8.26 -5.99
N GLY A 73 2.25 -9.12 -5.06
CA GLY A 73 2.10 -8.89 -3.63
C GLY A 73 3.08 -7.85 -3.10
N PHE A 74 2.81 -7.34 -1.91
CA PHE A 74 3.75 -6.43 -1.26
C PHE A 74 4.98 -7.15 -0.68
N TRP A 75 6.06 -6.40 -0.52
CA TRP A 75 7.33 -6.89 0.00
C TRP A 75 8.09 -5.79 0.76
N SER A 76 8.34 -5.95 2.05
CA SER A 76 9.09 -4.95 2.83
C SER A 76 10.60 -4.96 2.61
N GLY A 77 11.15 -6.06 2.09
CA GLY A 77 12.57 -6.37 2.30
C GLY A 77 12.86 -6.91 3.70
N PHE A 78 14.12 -7.27 3.94
CA PHE A 78 14.62 -7.65 5.25
C PHE A 78 15.00 -6.42 6.07
N VAL A 79 14.66 -6.42 7.35
CA VAL A 79 14.89 -5.31 8.28
C VAL A 79 15.64 -5.82 9.50
N PRO A 80 16.98 -5.89 9.43
CA PRO A 80 17.78 -6.28 10.57
C PRO A 80 17.88 -5.13 11.59
N THR A 81 17.60 -5.43 12.85
CA THR A 81 17.85 -4.52 13.97
C THR A 81 18.28 -5.31 15.20
N THR A 82 19.01 -4.69 16.13
CA THR A 82 19.44 -5.31 17.39
C THR A 82 18.85 -4.64 18.63
N ASP A 83 18.14 -3.52 18.48
CA ASP A 83 17.66 -2.70 19.59
C ASP A 83 16.34 -3.24 20.17
N SER A 84 16.37 -3.75 21.40
CA SER A 84 15.19 -4.31 22.08
C SER A 84 14.32 -3.27 22.81
N GLN A 85 14.72 -2.00 22.81
CA GLN A 85 14.01 -0.89 23.45
C GLN A 85 13.35 0.04 22.44
N LYS A 86 13.85 0.07 21.20
CA LYS A 86 13.34 0.90 20.11
C LYS A 86 13.02 0.02 18.89
N VAL A 87 11.93 0.36 18.18
CA VAL A 87 11.68 -0.20 16.85
C VAL A 87 12.76 0.24 15.87
N ALA A 88 13.02 -0.55 14.82
CA ALA A 88 13.92 -0.17 13.74
C ALA A 88 13.54 1.19 13.14
N ASP A 89 14.53 1.92 12.64
CA ASP A 89 14.29 3.18 11.94
C ASP A 89 13.50 2.97 10.65
N MET A 90 13.70 1.82 10.00
CA MET A 90 12.93 1.45 8.82
C MET A 90 11.59 0.83 9.21
N THR A 91 10.51 1.37 8.64
CA THR A 91 9.16 0.80 8.69
C THR A 91 8.66 0.56 7.27
N PHE A 92 7.67 -0.33 7.13
CA PHE A 92 7.01 -0.59 5.86
C PHE A 92 5.51 -0.33 6.02
N THR A 93 4.93 0.49 5.14
CA THR A 93 3.53 0.88 5.21
C THR A 93 2.82 0.50 3.92
N MET A 94 1.63 -0.10 4.04
CA MET A 94 0.75 -0.39 2.91
C MET A 94 -0.64 0.21 3.13
N GLU A 95 -1.33 0.49 2.03
CA GLU A 95 -2.72 0.96 2.05
C GLU A 95 -3.67 -0.22 1.81
N VAL A 96 -4.74 -0.29 2.60
CA VAL A 96 -5.81 -1.27 2.43
C VAL A 96 -6.71 -0.82 1.28
N LYS A 97 -6.43 -1.33 0.08
CA LYS A 97 -7.16 -0.96 -1.15
C LYS A 97 -8.52 -1.64 -1.33
N ASN A 98 -8.77 -2.73 -0.61
CA ASN A 98 -10.03 -3.46 -0.64
C ASN A 98 -10.24 -4.13 0.71
N ALA A 99 -11.15 -3.59 1.51
CA ALA A 99 -11.41 -4.11 2.86
C ALA A 99 -12.10 -5.47 2.88
N SER A 100 -12.73 -5.88 1.76
CA SER A 100 -13.40 -7.16 1.63
C SER A 100 -12.47 -8.29 1.15
N ALA A 101 -11.23 -7.97 0.78
CA ALA A 101 -10.22 -8.93 0.36
C ALA A 101 -9.24 -9.20 1.52
N PRO A 102 -9.21 -10.42 2.10
CA PRO A 102 -8.25 -10.78 3.13
C PRO A 102 -6.81 -10.70 2.61
N ILE A 103 -5.93 -10.10 3.39
CA ILE A 103 -4.51 -9.95 3.07
C ILE A 103 -3.73 -10.88 3.99
N TRP A 104 -3.19 -11.95 3.43
CA TRP A 104 -2.35 -12.92 4.13
C TRP A 104 -0.88 -12.57 3.97
N PHE A 105 -0.12 -12.66 5.05
CA PHE A 105 1.29 -12.29 5.03
C PHE A 105 2.12 -13.18 5.94
N TYR A 106 3.44 -13.18 5.71
CA TYR A 106 4.38 -14.05 6.39
C TYR A 106 5.77 -13.43 6.46
N CYS A 107 6.60 -13.95 7.36
CA CYS A 107 8.01 -13.63 7.42
C CYS A 107 8.83 -14.59 6.55
N THR A 108 9.62 -14.06 5.63
CA THR A 108 10.40 -14.86 4.67
C THR A 108 11.76 -15.30 5.23
N GLN A 109 12.13 -14.88 6.45
CA GLN A 109 13.42 -15.21 7.03
C GLN A 109 13.47 -16.69 7.44
N GLY A 110 14.46 -17.43 6.94
CA GLY A 110 14.70 -18.82 7.34
C GLY A 110 13.42 -19.66 7.37
N GLN A 111 13.16 -20.32 8.49
CA GLN A 111 11.93 -21.10 8.73
C GLN A 111 10.86 -20.34 9.55
N HIS A 112 10.91 -18.99 9.59
CA HIS A 112 10.00 -18.22 10.44
C HIS A 112 8.52 -18.43 10.07
N CYS A 113 8.20 -18.52 8.78
CA CYS A 113 6.84 -18.79 8.32
C CYS A 113 6.33 -20.17 8.78
N GLN A 114 7.15 -21.21 8.64
CA GLN A 114 6.84 -22.56 9.12
C GLN A 114 6.72 -22.61 10.64
N ALA A 115 7.48 -21.79 11.35
CA ALA A 115 7.39 -21.65 12.80
C ALA A 115 6.16 -20.84 13.27
N GLY A 116 5.29 -20.42 12.34
CA GLY A 116 4.03 -19.73 12.65
C GLY A 116 4.10 -18.21 12.60
N MET A 117 5.20 -17.61 12.10
CA MET A 117 5.30 -16.17 11.88
C MET A 117 4.53 -15.75 10.63
N VAL A 118 3.21 -15.74 10.78
CA VAL A 118 2.21 -15.42 9.76
C VAL A 118 1.10 -14.57 10.36
N GLY A 119 0.39 -13.82 9.52
CA GLY A 119 -0.73 -12.99 9.96
C GLY A 119 -1.72 -12.69 8.83
N VAL A 120 -2.81 -12.01 9.19
CA VAL A 120 -3.89 -11.65 8.29
C VAL A 120 -4.49 -10.28 8.61
N ILE A 121 -4.71 -9.46 7.58
CA ILE A 121 -5.56 -8.26 7.66
C ILE A 121 -6.90 -8.60 7.02
N ASN A 122 -8.00 -8.18 7.66
CA ASN A 122 -9.38 -8.44 7.24
C ASN A 122 -9.66 -9.93 6.97
N PRO A 123 -9.47 -10.84 7.95
CA PRO A 123 -9.79 -12.24 7.75
C PRO A 123 -11.28 -12.43 7.43
N PRO A 124 -11.64 -13.50 6.70
CA PRO A 124 -13.04 -13.87 6.50
C PRO A 124 -13.75 -14.03 7.84
N ARG A 125 -14.96 -13.46 7.96
CA ARG A 125 -15.79 -13.59 9.16
C ARG A 125 -16.36 -15.00 9.35
N GLN A 126 -16.42 -15.78 8.28
CA GLN A 126 -16.99 -17.12 8.24
C GLN A 126 -16.20 -17.99 7.25
N GLY A 127 -16.40 -19.30 7.36
CA GLY A 127 -15.77 -20.29 6.48
C GLY A 127 -14.44 -20.83 7.00
N PRO A 128 -13.78 -21.70 6.22
CA PRO A 128 -12.62 -22.46 6.69
C PRO A 128 -11.32 -21.65 6.71
N ASN A 129 -11.30 -20.50 6.03
CA ASN A 129 -10.09 -19.69 5.81
C ASN A 129 -9.77 -18.82 7.04
N THR A 130 -9.39 -19.47 8.13
CA THR A 130 -9.05 -18.84 9.42
C THR A 130 -7.53 -18.66 9.57
N LEU A 131 -7.09 -17.77 10.46
CA LEU A 131 -5.66 -17.67 10.82
C LEU A 131 -5.11 -19.01 11.35
N ALA A 132 -5.90 -19.77 12.10
CA ALA A 132 -5.50 -21.09 12.59
C ALA A 132 -5.24 -22.07 11.43
N ALA A 133 -6.13 -22.10 10.44
CA ALA A 133 -5.93 -22.92 9.23
C ALA A 133 -4.71 -22.46 8.43
N TYR A 134 -4.47 -21.15 8.34
CA TYR A 134 -3.31 -20.59 7.66
C TYR A 134 -1.99 -20.93 8.36
N LYS A 135 -1.94 -20.86 9.69
CA LYS A 135 -0.80 -21.32 10.51
C LYS A 135 -0.52 -22.81 10.36
N ASN A 136 -1.57 -23.64 10.33
CA ASN A 136 -1.42 -25.06 10.11
C ASN A 136 -0.89 -25.37 8.70
N ALA A 137 -1.37 -24.65 7.68
CA ALA A 137 -0.84 -24.80 6.33
C ALA A 137 0.62 -24.30 6.23
N SER A 138 0.98 -23.23 6.94
CA SER A 138 2.33 -22.67 6.92
C SER A 138 3.35 -23.61 7.56
N SER A 139 3.01 -24.31 8.64
CA SER A 139 3.90 -25.29 9.29
C SER A 139 4.22 -26.50 8.40
N LEU A 140 3.36 -26.81 7.43
CA LEU A 140 3.54 -27.89 6.47
C LEU A 140 4.27 -27.44 5.19
N ALA A 141 4.52 -26.14 5.03
CA ALA A 141 5.16 -25.59 3.84
C ALA A 141 6.61 -26.05 3.72
N GLN A 142 6.94 -26.69 2.60
CA GLN A 142 8.26 -27.28 2.37
C GLN A 142 9.38 -26.23 2.22
N ARG A 143 9.03 -25.03 1.75
CA ARG A 143 9.99 -23.93 1.54
C ARG A 143 9.41 -22.61 2.06
N ASN A 144 10.31 -21.72 2.45
CA ASN A 144 10.01 -20.31 2.70
C ASN A 144 10.72 -19.49 1.62
N VAL A 145 9.97 -18.76 0.82
CA VAL A 145 10.48 -18.09 -0.39
C VAL A 145 10.36 -16.59 -0.22
N SER A 146 11.45 -15.84 -0.43
CA SER A 146 11.37 -14.38 -0.49
C SER A 146 10.90 -13.90 -1.87
N PRO A 147 10.09 -12.82 -1.95
CA PRO A 147 9.86 -12.12 -3.21
C PRO A 147 11.18 -11.72 -3.89
N THR A 148 11.19 -11.76 -5.24
CA THR A 148 12.29 -11.25 -6.06
C THR A 148 12.08 -9.80 -6.50
N SER A 149 10.95 -9.19 -6.13
CA SER A 149 10.66 -7.79 -6.35
C SER A 149 11.54 -6.90 -5.47
N THR A 150 11.67 -5.63 -5.86
CA THR A 150 12.36 -4.63 -5.05
C THR A 150 11.68 -4.46 -3.69
N ALA A 151 12.48 -4.31 -2.63
CA ALA A 151 11.97 -3.96 -1.30
C ALA A 151 11.14 -2.67 -1.38
N GLY A 152 10.00 -2.65 -0.69
CA GLY A 152 9.00 -1.58 -0.77
C GLY A 152 7.92 -1.82 -1.83
N ALA A 153 8.03 -2.85 -2.68
CA ALA A 153 6.96 -3.16 -3.63
C ALA A 153 5.60 -3.32 -2.92
N GLY A 154 4.54 -2.75 -3.49
CA GLY A 154 3.18 -2.80 -2.92
C GLY A 154 2.95 -1.95 -1.67
N GLY A 155 3.92 -1.11 -1.28
CA GLY A 155 3.79 -0.16 -0.18
C GLY A 155 4.88 0.92 -0.23
N MET A 156 5.22 1.47 0.93
CA MET A 156 6.23 2.52 1.10
C MET A 156 7.17 2.16 2.24
N ILE A 157 8.47 2.34 2.02
CA ILE A 157 9.48 2.26 3.08
C ILE A 157 9.66 3.66 3.67
N GLN A 158 9.59 3.78 4.99
CA GLN A 158 9.85 5.03 5.70
C GLN A 158 11.02 4.85 6.67
N MET A 159 11.98 5.77 6.62
CA MET A 159 13.16 5.79 7.49
C MET A 159 12.97 6.81 8.64
N GLY A 160 13.38 6.42 9.85
CA GLY A 160 13.39 7.26 11.03
C GLY A 160 14.36 8.43 10.88
N ASN A 161 13.80 9.62 10.70
CA ASN A 161 14.45 10.94 10.69
C ASN A 161 15.49 11.21 9.59
N GLY A 162 15.00 11.31 8.36
CA GLY A 162 15.30 12.43 7.47
C GLY A 162 13.99 13.13 7.14
N THR A 163 13.99 14.46 7.07
CA THR A 163 12.90 15.30 6.54
C THR A 163 12.13 14.61 5.41
N ALA A 164 10.80 14.69 5.46
CA ALA A 164 9.92 14.23 4.38
C ALA A 164 10.41 14.79 3.03
N ASP A 165 11.06 13.95 2.23
CA ASP A 165 11.24 14.23 0.82
C ASP A 165 9.92 13.86 0.16
N ASN A 166 9.11 14.89 -0.07
CA ASN A 166 7.93 14.80 -0.90
C ASN A 166 8.40 14.61 -2.33
N THR A 167 8.76 13.38 -2.70
CA THR A 167 9.01 13.02 -4.09
C THR A 167 7.67 13.02 -4.84
N THR A 168 7.22 14.22 -5.20
CA THR A 168 6.29 14.41 -6.31
C THR A 168 6.98 13.86 -7.56
N GLY A 169 6.53 12.68 -7.99
CA GLY A 169 6.79 12.17 -9.33
C GLY A 169 6.16 13.08 -10.37
N SER A 170 6.83 14.18 -10.69
CA SER A 170 6.55 14.97 -11.88
C SER A 170 7.44 14.42 -12.99
N GLY A 171 6.86 13.55 -13.83
CA GLY A 171 7.46 13.17 -15.10
C GLY A 171 7.63 14.42 -15.97
N ALA A 172 8.87 14.85 -16.17
CA ALA A 172 9.21 15.82 -17.20
C ALA A 172 9.41 15.06 -18.53
N PRO A 173 8.74 15.43 -19.62
CA PRO A 173 9.06 14.90 -20.93
C PRO A 173 10.39 15.49 -21.42
N SER A 174 11.30 14.62 -21.85
CA SER A 174 12.49 14.98 -22.58
C SER A 174 12.12 15.51 -23.97
N ALA A 175 12.65 16.68 -24.34
CA ALA A 175 12.75 17.10 -25.74
C ALA A 175 14.18 17.58 -25.99
N THR A 176 14.91 16.76 -26.75
CA THR A 176 16.20 17.02 -27.38
C THR A 176 16.07 18.03 -28.52
N GLY A 177 17.02 18.96 -28.65
CA GLY A 177 17.24 19.69 -29.89
C GLY A 177 17.99 21.01 -29.71
N ALA A 178 19.26 21.04 -30.10
CA ALA A 178 20.10 22.23 -30.14
C ALA A 178 20.07 22.88 -31.54
N ALA A 179 20.26 24.22 -31.55
CA ALA A 179 20.76 25.07 -32.63
C ALA A 179 19.83 25.24 -33.87
N SER A 180 19.69 26.39 -34.56
CA SER A 180 20.27 27.74 -34.49
C SER A 180 19.76 28.55 -35.72
N HIS A 181 19.74 29.90 -35.65
CA HIS A 181 19.68 30.87 -36.77
C HIS A 181 18.40 30.91 -37.63
N LEU A 182 17.99 31.97 -38.34
CA LEU A 182 18.13 33.43 -38.34
C LEU A 182 17.19 33.87 -39.48
N ALA A 183 16.54 35.03 -39.34
CA ALA A 183 16.00 35.89 -40.42
C ALA A 183 14.78 35.41 -41.27
N GLY A 184 13.87 36.37 -41.51
CA GLY A 184 13.16 36.46 -42.80
C GLY A 184 11.64 36.61 -42.78
N SER A 185 11.18 37.86 -42.64
CA SER A 185 10.19 38.57 -43.46
C SER A 185 8.83 37.96 -43.89
N ALA A 186 7.80 38.80 -43.70
CA ALA A 186 6.63 39.05 -44.56
C ALA A 186 5.51 37.97 -44.61
N ALA A 187 4.22 38.27 -44.77
CA ALA A 187 3.38 39.47 -44.73
C ALA A 187 1.92 39.03 -45.04
N PHE A 188 0.98 40.00 -44.96
CA PHE A 188 -0.35 40.05 -45.60
C PHE A 188 -1.47 39.13 -45.04
N ALA A 189 -2.52 39.69 -44.43
CA ALA A 189 -3.70 40.36 -45.02
C ALA A 189 -4.78 39.37 -45.51
N GLY A 190 -6.02 39.56 -45.03
CA GLY A 190 -7.17 38.77 -45.48
C GLY A 190 -8.47 39.16 -44.77
N LEU A 191 -9.06 40.28 -45.21
CA LEU A 191 -10.40 40.75 -44.86
C LEU A 191 -11.47 39.99 -45.69
N SER A 192 -12.69 39.95 -45.15
CA SER A 192 -14.00 39.91 -45.83
C SER A 192 -14.49 38.63 -46.53
N GLY A 193 -15.77 38.30 -46.27
CA GLY A 193 -16.51 37.26 -46.98
C GLY A 193 -17.90 36.97 -46.40
N LEU A 194 -18.81 37.92 -46.54
CA LEU A 194 -20.25 37.86 -46.24
C LEU A 194 -20.97 36.97 -47.28
N PHE A 195 -21.92 36.10 -46.89
CA PHE A 195 -23.09 35.76 -47.72
C PHE A 195 -24.24 35.16 -46.87
N ALA A 196 -25.43 35.72 -47.06
CA ALA A 196 -26.69 35.36 -46.42
C ALA A 196 -27.56 34.47 -47.32
N TYR A 197 -28.67 33.97 -46.74
CA TYR A 197 -29.85 33.32 -47.38
C TYR A 197 -29.64 31.82 -47.72
N LEU A 198 -30.56 30.85 -47.56
CA LEU A 198 -32.02 30.83 -47.46
C LEU A 198 -32.57 29.41 -47.13
N LEU A 199 -33.75 29.35 -46.46
CA LEU A 199 -34.78 28.28 -46.38
C LEU A 199 -34.38 26.86 -45.92
N ILE A 200 -34.94 26.40 -44.79
CA ILE A 200 -36.19 25.61 -44.69
C ILE A 200 -36.95 26.11 -43.44
#